data_AF-A0A9E2H481-F1
#
_entry.id   AF-A0A9E2H481-F1
#
_cell.length_a   1.000
_cell.length_b   1.000
_cell.length_c   1.000
_cell.angle_alpha   90.00
_cell.angle_beta   90.00
_cell.angle_gamma   90.00
#
_symmetry.space_group_name_H-M   'P 1'
#
loop_
_entity.id
_entity.type
_entity.pdbx_description
1 polymer ?
#
loop_
_entity_poly.entity_id
_entity_poly.type
_entity_poly.pdbx_seq_one_letter_code
_entity_poly.pdbx_strand_id
1 'polypeptide(L)'
;MKNILPKWIEKIPNKKKFLRNILQATAFREMEENQRRIQMFEKKWGGTFNVVQKKYLKSKTENFELWDDLIVWQGYSEAYLEWKKRFQESK
;
A
#
# COMPACT_ATOMS: atom_id res chain seq x y z
N MET A 1 11.95 29.99 -16.42
CA MET A 1 11.89 28.52 -16.22
C MET A 1 11.34 27.90 -17.50
N LYS A 2 12.10 27.01 -18.18
CA LYS A 2 11.56 26.29 -19.34
C LYS A 2 10.44 25.38 -18.84
N ASN A 3 9.30 25.40 -19.52
CA ASN A 3 8.16 24.56 -19.19
C ASN A 3 8.56 23.09 -19.49
N ILE A 4 8.71 22.26 -18.45
CA ILE A 4 9.25 20.88 -18.56
C ILE A 4 8.16 19.89 -19.04
N LEU A 5 6.91 20.33 -19.13
CA LEU A 5 5.80 19.44 -19.46
C LEU A 5 5.69 19.17 -20.97
N PRO A 6 5.49 17.91 -21.40
CA PRO A 6 5.21 17.57 -22.78
C PRO A 6 4.00 18.32 -23.35
N LYS A 7 4.10 18.81 -24.59
CA LYS A 7 3.04 19.58 -25.28
C LYS A 7 1.69 18.87 -25.37
N TRP A 8 1.65 17.54 -25.31
CA TRP A 8 0.40 16.78 -25.37
C TRP A 8 -0.44 16.93 -24.09
N ILE A 9 0.18 17.24 -22.94
CA ILE A 9 -0.52 17.46 -21.67
C ILE A 9 -1.41 18.71 -21.75
N GLU A 10 -0.98 19.72 -22.49
CA GLU A 10 -1.76 20.95 -22.71
C GLU A 10 -3.07 20.67 -23.47
N LYS A 11 -3.08 19.63 -24.30
CA LYS A 11 -4.22 19.22 -25.12
C LYS A 11 -5.26 18.40 -24.36
N ILE A 12 -5.01 18.04 -23.10
CA ILE A 12 -5.93 17.22 -22.31
C ILE A 12 -7.17 18.05 -21.95
N PRO A 13 -8.37 17.65 -22.43
CA PRO A 13 -9.60 18.31 -22.04
C PRO A 13 -9.94 17.99 -20.59
N ASN A 14 -10.46 18.96 -19.85
CA ASN A 14 -10.85 18.82 -18.45
C ASN A 14 -9.72 18.26 -17.56
N LYS A 15 -8.67 19.06 -17.39
CA LYS A 15 -7.48 18.72 -16.57
C LYS A 15 -7.83 18.25 -15.16
N LYS A 16 -8.90 18.77 -14.55
CA LYS A 16 -9.38 18.36 -13.22
C LYS A 16 -9.87 16.91 -13.22
N LYS A 17 -10.70 16.52 -14.19
CA LYS A 17 -11.16 15.13 -14.35
C LYS A 17 -10.00 14.19 -14.67
N PHE A 18 -9.08 14.61 -15.54
CA PHE A 18 -7.89 13.84 -15.86
C PHE A 18 -7.02 13.60 -14.62
N LEU A 19 -6.73 14.64 -13.84
CA LEU A 19 -5.97 14.53 -12.60
C LEU A 19 -6.67 13.61 -11.59
N ARG A 20 -7.99 13.73 -11.42
CA ARG A 20 -8.76 12.83 -10.55
C ARG A 20 -8.59 11.37 -10.98
N ASN A 21 -8.71 11.08 -12.26
CA ASN A 21 -8.55 9.72 -12.79
C ASN A 21 -7.15 9.15 -12.53
N ILE A 22 -6.10 9.96 -12.72
CA ILE A 22 -4.72 9.55 -12.42
C ILE A 22 -4.56 9.26 -10.93
N LEU A 23 -5.04 10.16 -10.06
CA LEU A 23 -4.92 9.98 -8.62
C LEU A 23 -5.69 8.74 -8.15
N GLN A 24 -6.88 8.51 -8.69
CA GLN A 24 -7.67 7.31 -8.43
C GLN A 24 -6.93 6.03 -8.87
N ALA A 25 -6.41 6.00 -10.10
CA ALA A 25 -5.64 4.86 -10.60
C ALA A 25 -4.37 4.61 -9.79
N THR A 26 -3.70 5.69 -9.36
CA THR A 26 -2.52 5.62 -8.49
C THR A 26 -2.90 5.02 -7.15
N ALA A 27 -3.95 5.54 -6.49
CA ALA A 27 -4.40 5.03 -5.20
C ALA A 27 -4.81 3.54 -5.28
N PHE A 28 -5.49 3.13 -6.35
CA PHE A 28 -5.81 1.73 -6.58
C PHE A 28 -4.56 0.86 -6.73
N ARG A 29 -3.59 1.28 -7.55
CA ARG A 29 -2.34 0.55 -7.76
C ARG A 29 -1.56 0.37 -6.47
N GLU A 30 -1.39 1.44 -5.70
CA GLU A 30 -0.67 1.40 -4.43
C GLU A 30 -1.40 0.53 -3.40
N MET A 31 -2.74 0.61 -3.33
CA MET A 31 -3.55 -0.28 -2.49
C MET A 31 -3.31 -1.75 -2.85
N GLU A 32 -3.37 -2.11 -4.14
CA GLU A 32 -3.15 -3.49 -4.59
C GLU A 32 -1.72 -3.98 -4.33
N GLU A 33 -0.71 -3.14 -4.53
CA GLU A 33 0.68 -3.51 -4.24
C GLU A 33 0.89 -3.80 -2.76
N ASN A 34 0.38 -2.93 -1.87
CA ASN A 34 0.46 -3.16 -0.42
C ASN A 34 -0.31 -4.43 -0.02
N GLN A 35 -1.47 -4.69 -0.61
CA GLN A 35 -2.23 -5.93 -0.38
C GLN A 35 -1.44 -7.19 -0.77
N ARG A 36 -0.71 -7.16 -1.89
CA ARG A 36 0.16 -8.27 -2.30
C ARG A 36 1.31 -8.49 -1.33
N ARG A 37 1.90 -7.41 -0.81
CA ARG A 37 2.97 -7.50 0.20
C ARG A 37 2.47 -8.10 1.51
N ILE A 38 1.28 -7.70 1.97
CA ILE A 38 0.59 -8.31 3.12
C ILE A 38 0.42 -9.82 2.89
N GLN A 39 -0.13 -10.22 1.74
CA GLN A 39 -0.37 -11.63 1.41
C GLN A 39 0.92 -12.46 1.35
N MET A 40 2.05 -11.86 0.96
CA MET A 40 3.35 -12.53 1.00
C MET A 40 3.75 -12.93 2.43
N PHE A 41 3.54 -12.05 3.42
CA PHE A 41 3.80 -12.39 4.82
C PHE A 41 2.78 -13.37 5.38
N GLU A 42 1.50 -13.25 5.01
CA GLU A 42 0.47 -14.21 5.39
C GLU A 42 0.82 -15.62 4.93
N LYS A 43 1.36 -15.74 3.71
CA LYS A 43 1.85 -17.00 3.16
C LYS A 43 3.13 -17.48 3.85
N LYS A 44 4.09 -16.59 4.13
CA LYS A 44 5.36 -16.93 4.80
C LYS A 44 5.12 -17.48 6.22
N TRP A 45 4.26 -16.84 6.99
CA TRP A 45 4.04 -17.13 8.42
C TRP A 45 2.76 -17.92 8.72
N GLY A 46 1.96 -18.23 7.69
CA GLY A 46 0.81 -19.13 7.81
C GLY A 46 -0.34 -18.56 8.66
N GLY A 47 -0.68 -17.28 8.49
CA GLY A 47 -1.77 -16.65 9.22
C GLY A 47 -1.89 -15.16 8.94
N THR A 48 -2.87 -14.50 9.54
CA THR A 48 -3.02 -13.03 9.45
C THR A 48 -2.07 -12.33 10.43
N PHE A 49 -1.81 -11.04 10.22
CA PHE A 49 -0.90 -10.23 11.04
C PHE A 49 -1.18 -10.39 12.54
N ASN A 50 -2.44 -10.19 12.93
CA ASN A 50 -2.87 -10.28 14.33
C ASN A 50 -2.65 -11.67 14.94
N VAL A 51 -2.81 -12.74 14.15
CA VAL A 51 -2.59 -14.11 14.64
C VAL A 51 -1.09 -14.36 14.83
N VAL A 52 -0.27 -13.97 13.86
CA VAL A 52 1.18 -14.17 13.89
C VAL A 52 1.83 -13.32 14.98
N GLN A 53 1.46 -12.04 15.10
CA GLN A 53 1.95 -11.13 16.14
C GLN A 53 1.63 -11.66 17.55
N LYS A 54 0.40 -12.15 17.77
CA LYS A 54 0.02 -12.77 19.05
C LYS A 54 0.84 -14.02 19.37
N LYS A 55 1.18 -14.84 18.36
CA LYS A 55 2.04 -16.01 18.54
C LYS A 55 3.46 -15.58 18.91
N TYR A 56 4.03 -14.58 18.22
CA TYR A 56 5.34 -14.02 18.53
C TYR A 56 5.42 -13.52 19.98
N LEU A 57 4.47 -12.67 20.41
CA LEU A 57 4.46 -12.11 21.76
C LEU A 57 4.30 -13.15 22.89
N LYS A 58 3.75 -14.31 22.59
CA LYS A 58 3.62 -15.43 23.54
C LYS A 58 4.79 -16.40 23.49
N SER A 59 5.68 -16.26 22.50
CA SER A 59 6.84 -17.11 22.35
C SER A 59 7.82 -16.86 23.49
N LYS A 60 8.38 -17.94 24.04
CA LYS A 60 9.51 -17.87 24.98
C LYS A 60 10.86 -17.82 24.26
N THR A 61 10.85 -18.04 22.95
CA THR A 61 12.04 -18.05 22.09
C THR A 61 12.00 -16.84 21.18
N GLU A 62 13.11 -16.12 21.13
CA GLU A 62 13.29 -14.97 20.25
C GLU A 62 13.40 -15.41 18.79
N ASN A 63 12.73 -14.69 17.90
CA ASN A 63 12.80 -14.89 16.46
C ASN A 63 12.90 -13.52 15.78
N PHE A 64 14.13 -13.08 15.53
CA PHE A 64 14.42 -11.78 14.94
C PHE A 64 13.88 -11.62 13.52
N GLU A 65 13.93 -12.68 12.70
CA GLU A 65 13.38 -12.64 11.35
C GLU A 65 11.87 -12.38 11.37
N LEU A 66 11.14 -13.05 12.27
CA LEU A 66 9.72 -12.79 12.44
C LEU A 66 9.45 -11.39 12.98
N TRP A 67 10.29 -10.89 13.88
CA TRP A 67 10.15 -9.53 14.40
C TRP A 67 10.35 -8.47 13.31
N ASP A 68 11.41 -8.58 12.51
CA ASP A 68 11.67 -7.70 11.36
C ASP A 68 10.51 -7.74 10.35
N ASP A 69 10.05 -8.95 10.02
CA ASP A 69 8.91 -9.13 9.12
C ASP A 69 7.63 -8.51 9.68
N LEU A 70 7.36 -8.62 11.00
CA LEU A 70 6.20 -8.01 11.63
C LEU A 70 6.23 -6.48 11.52
N ILE A 71 7.40 -5.84 11.67
CA ILE A 71 7.52 -4.39 11.50
C ILE A 71 7.17 -3.99 10.06
N VAL A 72 7.76 -4.67 9.08
CA VAL A 72 7.53 -4.38 7.66
C VAL A 72 6.06 -4.65 7.27
N TRP A 73 5.50 -5.76 7.75
CA TRP A 73 4.12 -6.13 7.50
C TRP A 73 3.12 -5.13 8.11
N GLN A 74 3.41 -4.61 9.31
CA GLN A 74 2.61 -3.54 9.89
C GLN A 74 2.62 -2.29 8.99
N GLY A 75 3.80 -1.89 8.50
CA GLY A 75 3.94 -0.76 7.57
C GLY A 75 3.09 -0.92 6.30
N TYR A 76 3.12 -2.10 5.67
CA TYR A 76 2.26 -2.38 4.51
C TYR A 76 0.77 -2.38 4.85
N SER A 77 0.40 -2.85 6.05
CA SER A 77 -1.00 -2.86 6.52
C SER A 77 -1.55 -1.44 6.69
N GLU A 78 -0.75 -0.56 7.29
CA GLU A 78 -1.10 0.86 7.45
C GLU A 78 -1.17 1.58 6.10
N ALA A 79 -0.19 1.36 5.23
CA ALA A 79 -0.17 1.92 3.88
C ALA A 79 -1.36 1.44 3.03
N TYR A 80 -1.73 0.16 3.11
CA TYR A 80 -2.93 -0.37 2.45
C TYR A 80 -4.18 0.39 2.88
N LEU A 81 -4.39 0.59 4.19
CA LEU A 81 -5.56 1.30 4.70
C LEU A 81 -5.59 2.75 4.23
N GLU A 82 -4.44 3.42 4.22
CA GLU A 82 -4.33 4.79 3.73
C GLU A 82 -4.67 4.90 2.24
N TRP A 83 -4.07 4.05 1.40
CA TRP A 83 -4.34 4.06 -0.04
C TRP A 83 -5.76 3.62 -0.38
N LYS A 84 -6.33 2.69 0.37
CA LYS A 84 -7.74 2.31 0.26
C LYS A 84 -8.67 3.49 0.55
N LYS A 85 -8.39 4.27 1.60
CA LYS A 85 -9.15 5.48 1.92
C LYS A 85 -9.05 6.50 0.77
N ARG A 86 -7.83 6.80 0.29
CA ARG A 86 -7.60 7.70 -0.85
C ARG A 86 -8.34 7.25 -2.11
N PHE A 87 -8.34 5.95 -2.40
CA PHE A 87 -9.07 5.38 -3.53
C PHE A 87 -10.59 5.59 -3.37
N GLN A 88 -11.15 5.35 -2.18
CA GLN A 88 -12.56 5.56 -1.90
C GLN A 88 -12.99 7.04 -2.01
N GLU A 89 -12.20 7.97 -1.50
CA GLU A 89 -12.46 9.42 -1.61
C GLU A 89 -12.37 9.93 -3.06
N SER A 90 -11.66 9.22 -3.92
CA SER A 90 -11.52 9.57 -5.34
C SER A 90 -12.62 9.00 -6.24
N LYS A 91 -13.43 8.03 -5.77
CA LYS A 91 -14.60 7.48 -6.48
C LYS A 91 -15.70 8.52 -6.62
#